data_AF-A0A2N9N5Y4-F1
#
_entry.id   AF-A0A2N9N5Y4-F1
#
_cell.length_a   1.000
_cell.length_b   1.000
_cell.length_c   1.000
_cell.angle_alpha   90.00
_cell.angle_beta   90.00
_cell.angle_gamma   90.00
#
_symmetry.space_group_name_H-M   'P 1'
#
loop_
_entity.id
_entity.type
_entity.pdbx_description
1 polymer ?
#
loop_
_entity_poly.entity_id
_entity_poly.type
_entity_poly.pdbx_seq_one_letter_code
_entity_poly.pdbx_strand_id
1 'polypeptide(L)'
;MAGGPKWIETERYDIVAKAPRDEFIVRLPEDPRAISDDQIKTRGERLRERVRSLLAERFGLVVHPEARRQTIYLLTVARSGPKVKPVTVPGDQQGLADKGPGHVQGFAATMAMLSHRLATALETAVLDKTELTGMYDFVLDWTPDAGAASPSGLEPVQMAASAGPTLFTALQEQLGLRLEAAKGPVGVVVIDQVNRPSAN
;
A
#
# COMPACT_ATOMS: atom_id res chain seq x y z
N MET A 1 7.21 -6.62 8.80
CA MET A 1 8.20 -7.72 8.81
C MET A 1 8.44 -8.12 10.25
N ALA A 2 8.85 -9.35 10.53
CA ALA A 2 9.07 -9.79 11.91
C ALA A 2 10.24 -10.79 12.01
N GLY A 3 10.88 -10.85 13.17
CA GLY A 3 12.06 -11.68 13.39
C GLY A 3 13.36 -11.00 12.94
N GLY A 4 14.47 -11.71 13.10
CA GLY A 4 15.82 -11.22 12.80
C GLY A 4 16.53 -10.54 14.00
N PRO A 5 17.86 -10.44 13.93
CA PRO A 5 18.69 -9.81 14.97
C PRO A 5 18.50 -8.28 14.99
N LYS A 6 18.56 -7.66 16.17
CA LYS A 6 18.27 -6.22 16.37
C LYS A 6 19.01 -5.25 15.44
N TRP A 7 20.20 -5.63 14.97
CA TRP A 7 21.00 -4.77 14.09
C TRP A 7 20.30 -4.45 12.77
N ILE A 8 19.35 -5.27 12.30
CA ILE A 8 18.60 -4.99 11.06
C ILE A 8 17.74 -3.73 11.16
N GLU A 9 17.39 -3.30 12.39
CA GLU A 9 16.58 -2.11 12.64
C GLU A 9 17.46 -0.84 12.70
N THR A 10 18.76 -0.99 12.97
CA THR A 10 19.67 0.12 13.26
C THR A 10 20.76 0.32 12.20
N GLU A 11 21.23 -0.76 11.59
CA GLU A 11 22.33 -0.73 10.61
C GLU A 11 21.77 -0.68 9.18
N ARG A 12 22.30 0.23 8.36
CA ARG A 12 21.99 0.32 6.93
C ARG A 12 23.17 -0.16 6.11
N TYR A 13 22.88 -0.89 5.04
CA TYR A 13 23.87 -1.43 4.12
C TYR A 13 23.54 -0.98 2.69
N ASP A 14 24.53 -0.40 2.01
CA ASP A 14 24.45 -0.11 0.58
C ASP A 14 24.90 -1.33 -0.22
N ILE A 15 24.06 -1.77 -1.17
CA ILE A 15 24.35 -2.89 -2.06
C ILE A 15 24.45 -2.36 -3.47
N VAL A 16 25.67 -2.38 -4.02
CA VAL A 16 25.92 -2.07 -5.43
C VAL A 16 25.94 -3.37 -6.22
N ALA A 17 24.90 -3.61 -7.02
CA ALA A 17 24.79 -4.76 -7.90
C ALA A 17 24.82 -4.34 -9.38
N LYS A 18 25.54 -5.08 -10.21
CA LYS A 18 25.50 -4.91 -11.66
C LYS A 18 24.31 -5.68 -12.22
N ALA A 19 23.52 -5.02 -13.04
CA ALA A 19 22.48 -5.66 -13.81
C ALA A 19 22.74 -5.52 -15.32
N PRO A 20 22.25 -6.47 -16.14
CA PRO A 20 22.26 -6.33 -17.60
C PRO A 20 21.61 -5.00 -18.02
N ARG A 21 22.25 -4.26 -18.93
CA ARG A 21 21.78 -2.95 -19.41
C ARG A 21 20.33 -2.99 -19.95
N ASP A 22 19.93 -4.07 -20.60
CA ASP A 22 18.59 -4.22 -21.19
C ASP A 22 17.43 -4.33 -20.17
N GLU A 23 17.69 -4.56 -18.88
CA GLU A 23 16.62 -4.67 -17.86
C GLU A 23 16.29 -3.34 -17.16
N PHE A 24 17.24 -2.40 -17.16
CA PHE A 24 17.11 -1.08 -16.55
C PHE A 24 16.86 0.03 -17.57
N ILE A 25 17.22 -0.20 -18.84
CA ILE A 25 16.73 0.64 -19.92
C ILE A 25 15.22 0.43 -19.99
N VAL A 26 14.49 1.38 -19.40
CA VAL A 26 13.12 1.60 -19.79
C VAL A 26 13.22 2.06 -21.24
N ARG A 27 12.93 1.19 -22.20
CA ARG A 27 12.26 1.69 -23.40
C ARG A 27 10.90 2.13 -22.90
N LEU A 28 10.86 3.34 -22.32
CA LEU A 28 9.60 4.03 -22.12
C LEU A 28 8.99 4.03 -23.52
N PRO A 29 7.84 3.37 -23.74
CA PRO A 29 7.12 3.65 -24.95
C PRO A 29 6.94 5.17 -25.01
N GLU A 30 7.01 5.75 -26.21
CA GLU A 30 6.83 7.20 -26.38
C GLU A 30 5.52 7.68 -25.73
N ASP A 31 4.55 6.78 -25.61
CA ASP A 31 3.35 6.91 -24.81
C ASP A 31 3.46 6.16 -23.46
N PRO A 32 3.51 6.86 -22.30
CA PRO A 32 3.46 6.27 -20.96
C PRO A 32 2.25 5.36 -20.69
N ARG A 33 1.17 5.48 -21.49
CA ARG A 33 -0.06 4.69 -21.39
C ARG A 33 0.04 3.32 -22.06
N ALA A 34 1.07 3.09 -22.87
CA ALA A 34 1.28 1.82 -23.57
C ALA A 34 1.98 0.76 -22.71
N ILE A 35 2.38 1.09 -21.48
CA ILE A 35 2.91 0.10 -20.54
C ILE A 35 1.74 -0.70 -19.98
N SER A 36 1.54 -1.92 -20.49
CA SER A 36 0.52 -2.83 -19.94
C SER A 36 0.85 -3.21 -18.49
N ASP A 37 -0.18 -3.36 -17.64
CA ASP A 37 -0.03 -3.81 -16.24
C ASP A 37 0.81 -5.09 -16.12
N ASP A 38 0.66 -6.01 -17.08
CA ASP A 38 1.40 -7.27 -17.14
C ASP A 38 2.92 -7.05 -17.34
N GLN A 39 3.31 -6.04 -18.11
CA GLN A 39 4.72 -5.66 -18.30
C GLN A 39 5.33 -5.05 -17.03
N ILE A 40 4.57 -4.19 -16.33
CA ILE A 40 4.98 -3.60 -15.05
C ILE A 40 5.15 -4.69 -14.00
N LYS A 41 4.16 -5.58 -13.90
CA LYS A 41 4.13 -6.67 -12.94
C LYS A 41 5.28 -7.65 -13.14
N THR A 42 5.44 -8.15 -14.36
CA THR A 42 6.49 -9.14 -14.69
C THR A 42 7.90 -8.57 -14.45
N ARG A 43 8.11 -7.28 -14.75
CA ARG A 43 9.40 -6.62 -14.45
C ARG A 43 9.65 -6.51 -12.96
N GLY A 44 8.65 -6.10 -12.18
CA GLY A 44 8.75 -6.01 -10.73
C GLY A 44 9.03 -7.37 -10.08
N GLU A 45 8.43 -8.45 -10.59
CA GLU A 45 8.67 -9.82 -10.14
C GLU A 45 10.11 -10.26 -10.43
N ARG A 46 10.59 -10.10 -11.67
CA ARG A 46 11.98 -10.44 -12.04
C ARG A 46 13.01 -9.68 -11.22
N LEU A 47 12.80 -8.38 -10.98
CA LEU A 47 13.71 -7.58 -10.15
C LEU A 47 13.69 -8.07 -8.70
N ARG A 48 12.51 -8.34 -8.13
CA ARG A 48 12.39 -8.86 -6.76
C ARG A 48 13.07 -10.21 -6.58
N GLU A 49 12.96 -11.12 -7.55
CA GLU A 49 13.65 -12.41 -7.50
C GLU A 49 15.17 -12.24 -7.47
N ARG A 50 15.72 -11.38 -8.32
CA ARG A 50 17.17 -11.10 -8.32
C ARG A 50 17.64 -10.44 -7.03
N VAL A 51 16.87 -9.49 -6.50
CA VAL A 51 17.16 -8.87 -5.20
C VAL A 51 17.10 -9.92 -4.08
N ARG A 52 16.12 -10.82 -4.09
CA ARG A 52 16.04 -11.94 -3.12
C ARG A 52 17.27 -12.83 -3.22
N SER A 53 17.69 -13.21 -4.42
CA SER A 53 18.89 -14.03 -4.63
C SER A 53 20.15 -13.33 -4.12
N LEU A 54 20.31 -12.03 -4.41
CA LEU A 54 21.45 -11.25 -3.91
C LEU A 54 21.46 -11.14 -2.38
N LEU A 55 20.30 -10.91 -1.76
CA LEU A 55 20.18 -10.87 -0.30
C LEU A 55 20.45 -12.24 0.33
N ALA A 56 19.98 -13.32 -0.29
CA ALA A 56 20.26 -14.68 0.14
C ALA A 56 21.76 -15.01 0.05
N GLU A 57 22.43 -14.62 -1.03
CA GLU A 57 23.86 -14.87 -1.23
C GLU A 57 24.74 -14.05 -0.29
N ARG A 58 24.47 -12.75 -0.16
CA ARG A 58 25.35 -11.81 0.57
C ARG A 58 25.11 -11.79 2.06
N PHE A 59 23.87 -11.98 2.49
CA PHE A 59 23.49 -11.92 3.88
C PHE A 59 23.06 -13.29 4.41
N GLY A 60 23.10 -14.36 3.61
CA GLY A 60 22.55 -15.66 4.03
C GLY A 60 21.07 -15.54 4.40
N LEU A 61 20.33 -14.63 3.76
CA LEU A 61 18.96 -14.29 4.12
C LEU A 61 18.04 -15.50 3.86
N VAL A 62 17.49 -16.05 4.94
CA VAL A 62 16.44 -17.07 4.91
C VAL A 62 15.16 -16.45 5.44
N VAL A 63 14.10 -16.53 4.63
CA VAL A 63 12.77 -16.04 4.99
C VAL A 63 11.72 -17.10 4.69
N HIS A 64 10.67 -17.13 5.49
CA HIS A 64 9.46 -17.90 5.17
C HIS A 64 8.21 -17.03 5.36
N PRO A 65 7.14 -17.30 4.59
CA PRO A 65 5.84 -16.71 4.84
C PRO A 65 5.21 -17.37 6.08
N GLU A 66 4.81 -16.56 7.06
CA GLU A 66 4.09 -16.99 8.25
C GLU A 66 2.72 -16.29 8.29
N ALA A 67 1.66 -17.05 8.58
CA ALA A 67 0.34 -16.47 8.82
C ALA A 67 0.20 -16.10 10.29
N ARG A 68 0.30 -14.82 10.62
CA ARG A 68 0.14 -14.33 12.00
C ARG A 68 -1.26 -13.80 12.24
N ARG A 69 -1.88 -14.22 13.34
CA ARG A 69 -3.16 -13.67 13.79
C ARG A 69 -2.92 -12.28 14.36
N GLN A 70 -3.36 -11.25 13.62
CA GLN A 70 -3.27 -9.86 14.04
C GLN A 70 -4.63 -9.18 13.88
N THR A 71 -4.77 -8.02 14.50
CA THR A 71 -5.92 -7.16 14.26
C THR A 71 -5.84 -6.66 12.82
N ILE A 72 -6.88 -6.95 12.05
CA ILE A 72 -7.08 -6.47 10.69
C ILE A 72 -8.40 -5.70 10.63
N TYR A 73 -8.58 -4.92 9.58
CA TYR A 73 -9.87 -4.34 9.28
C TYR A 73 -10.51 -5.06 8.09
N LEU A 74 -11.81 -5.32 8.19
CA LEU A 74 -12.65 -5.79 7.11
C LEU A 74 -13.40 -4.59 6.55
N LEU A 75 -13.18 -4.25 5.29
CA LEU A 75 -13.97 -3.24 4.59
C LEU A 75 -15.30 -3.89 4.16
N THR A 76 -16.40 -3.41 4.70
CA THR A 76 -17.75 -3.92 4.41
C THR A 76 -18.68 -2.78 4.03
N VAL A 77 -19.79 -3.11 3.37
CA VAL A 77 -20.85 -2.14 3.11
C VAL A 77 -21.51 -1.76 4.44
N ALA A 78 -21.71 -0.47 4.66
CA ALA A 78 -22.39 0.04 5.84
C ALA A 78 -23.90 -0.22 5.75
N ARG A 79 -24.61 -0.12 6.87
CA ARG A 79 -26.07 -0.31 6.91
C ARG A 79 -26.84 0.69 6.03
N SER A 80 -26.24 1.85 5.76
CA SER A 80 -26.74 2.88 4.85
C SER A 80 -26.67 2.49 3.37
N GLY A 81 -26.03 1.36 3.02
CA GLY A 81 -25.78 0.95 1.65
C GLY A 81 -24.61 1.69 1.00
N PRO A 82 -24.10 1.20 -0.14
CA PRO A 82 -22.97 1.82 -0.82
C PRO A 82 -23.39 3.14 -1.45
N LYS A 83 -22.60 4.20 -1.21
CA LYS A 83 -22.79 5.55 -1.77
C LYS A 83 -21.77 5.88 -2.87
N VAL A 84 -21.08 4.86 -3.37
CA VAL A 84 -20.13 4.94 -4.48
C VAL A 84 -20.86 4.92 -5.82
N LYS A 85 -20.36 5.64 -6.82
CA LYS A 85 -21.00 5.71 -8.15
C LYS A 85 -20.42 4.62 -9.05
N PRO A 86 -21.20 3.65 -9.54
CA PRO A 86 -20.69 2.62 -10.45
C PRO A 86 -20.30 3.22 -11.80
N VAL A 87 -19.21 2.73 -12.36
CA VAL A 87 -18.68 3.12 -13.67
C VAL A 87 -18.65 1.89 -14.57
N THR A 88 -19.37 1.95 -15.69
CA THR A 88 -19.44 0.85 -16.67
C THR A 88 -18.48 1.07 -17.84
N VAL A 89 -18.18 2.33 -18.16
CA VAL A 89 -17.22 2.72 -19.21
C VAL A 89 -16.19 3.63 -18.56
N PRO A 90 -14.97 3.15 -18.27
CA PRO A 90 -13.97 3.97 -17.64
C PRO A 90 -13.49 5.07 -18.59
N GLY A 91 -13.32 6.28 -18.05
CA GLY A 91 -12.74 7.40 -18.77
C GLY A 91 -11.22 7.29 -18.94
N ASP A 92 -10.61 8.36 -19.45
CA ASP A 92 -9.16 8.45 -19.67
C ASP A 92 -8.36 8.43 -18.35
N GLN A 93 -8.97 8.90 -17.26
CA GLN A 93 -8.39 8.89 -15.93
C GLN A 93 -8.94 7.70 -15.12
N GLN A 94 -8.05 6.84 -14.62
CA GLN A 94 -8.40 5.66 -13.84
C GLN A 94 -7.51 5.53 -12.60
N GLY A 95 -8.05 4.92 -11.56
CA GLY A 95 -7.38 4.62 -10.31
C GLY A 95 -7.60 5.67 -9.22
N LEU A 96 -6.64 5.75 -8.29
CA LEU A 96 -6.72 6.65 -7.13
C LEU A 96 -5.81 7.86 -7.34
N ALA A 97 -6.32 9.04 -7.00
CA ALA A 97 -5.56 10.27 -6.94
C ALA A 97 -5.57 10.83 -5.50
N ASP A 98 -4.39 10.89 -4.89
CA ASP A 98 -4.17 11.60 -3.63
C ASP A 98 -3.95 13.09 -3.95
N LYS A 99 -4.92 13.96 -3.59
CA LYS A 99 -4.79 15.42 -3.81
C LYS A 99 -4.34 16.19 -2.56
N GLY A 100 -4.00 15.47 -1.49
CA GLY A 100 -3.54 16.05 -0.25
C GLY A 100 -3.76 15.12 0.94
N PRO A 101 -3.20 15.45 2.10
CA PRO A 101 -3.44 14.72 3.33
C PRO A 101 -4.95 14.76 3.64
N GLY A 102 -5.57 13.58 3.79
CA GLY A 102 -7.00 13.47 4.06
C GLY A 102 -7.93 13.54 2.84
N HIS A 103 -7.40 13.56 1.62
CA HIS A 103 -8.23 13.57 0.40
C HIS A 103 -7.81 12.49 -0.60
N VAL A 104 -8.76 11.61 -0.93
CA VAL A 104 -8.60 10.59 -1.96
C VAL A 104 -9.77 10.66 -2.93
N GLN A 105 -9.45 10.74 -4.22
CA GLN A 105 -10.45 10.64 -5.28
C GLN A 105 -10.22 9.36 -6.09
N GLY A 106 -11.28 8.56 -6.24
CA GLY A 106 -11.30 7.39 -7.11
C GLY A 106 -11.95 7.74 -8.45
N PHE A 107 -11.27 7.35 -9.53
CA PHE A 107 -11.75 7.42 -10.91
C PHE A 107 -11.81 6.00 -11.47
N ALA A 108 -13.00 5.47 -11.75
CA ALA A 108 -13.19 4.06 -12.13
C ALA A 108 -12.36 3.08 -11.26
N ALA A 109 -12.28 3.35 -9.95
CA ALA A 109 -11.41 2.64 -9.03
C ALA A 109 -12.10 1.40 -8.47
N THR A 110 -11.33 0.33 -8.24
CA THR A 110 -11.85 -0.90 -7.62
C THR A 110 -11.78 -0.83 -6.10
N MET A 111 -12.61 -1.60 -5.40
CA MET A 111 -12.54 -1.69 -3.92
C MET A 111 -11.23 -2.28 -3.42
N ALA A 112 -10.53 -3.08 -4.23
CA ALA A 112 -9.19 -3.57 -3.92
C ALA A 112 -8.17 -2.41 -3.84
N MET A 113 -8.27 -1.43 -4.74
CA MET A 113 -7.40 -0.25 -4.72
C MET A 113 -7.67 0.60 -3.47
N LEU A 114 -8.95 0.82 -3.15
CA LEU A 114 -9.34 1.53 -1.92
C LEU A 114 -8.82 0.80 -0.67
N SER A 115 -8.98 -0.52 -0.60
CA SER A 115 -8.51 -1.33 0.53
C SER A 115 -7.00 -1.22 0.72
N HIS A 116 -6.22 -1.31 -0.36
CA HIS A 116 -4.78 -1.10 -0.28
C HIS A 116 -4.45 0.31 0.24
N ARG A 117 -5.13 1.35 -0.26
CA ARG A 117 -4.87 2.73 0.16
C ARG A 117 -5.17 2.96 1.64
N LEU A 118 -6.27 2.37 2.12
CA LEU A 118 -6.64 2.39 3.54
C LEU A 118 -5.65 1.61 4.40
N ALA A 119 -5.14 0.48 3.89
CA ALA A 119 -4.13 -0.30 4.60
C ALA A 119 -2.84 0.49 4.82
N THR A 120 -2.42 1.28 3.83
CA THR A 120 -1.30 2.22 3.98
C THR A 120 -1.62 3.35 4.96
N ALA A 121 -2.83 3.91 4.93
CA ALA A 121 -3.23 5.00 5.83
C ALA A 121 -3.35 4.58 7.30
N LEU A 122 -3.75 3.33 7.55
CA LEU A 122 -3.97 2.75 8.89
C LEU A 122 -2.79 1.92 9.40
N GLU A 123 -1.73 1.77 8.58
CA GLU A 123 -0.58 0.90 8.83
C GLU A 123 -0.98 -0.54 9.24
N THR A 124 -2.15 -0.99 8.79
CA THR A 124 -2.81 -2.23 9.20
C THR A 124 -3.44 -2.89 7.99
N ALA A 125 -3.46 -4.22 7.94
CA ALA A 125 -4.09 -4.92 6.83
C ALA A 125 -5.60 -4.63 6.77
N VAL A 126 -6.07 -4.25 5.57
CA VAL A 126 -7.49 -4.05 5.26
C VAL A 126 -7.88 -5.07 4.20
N LEU A 127 -8.89 -5.89 4.49
CA LEU A 127 -9.42 -6.91 3.58
C LEU A 127 -10.77 -6.45 3.03
N ASP A 128 -10.90 -6.46 1.70
CA ASP A 128 -12.17 -6.17 1.04
C ASP A 128 -13.18 -7.31 1.25
N LYS A 129 -14.34 -6.96 1.81
CA LYS A 129 -15.52 -7.81 1.96
C LYS A 129 -16.80 -7.03 1.60
N THR A 130 -16.67 -6.08 0.69
CA THR A 130 -17.80 -5.25 0.25
C THR A 130 -18.69 -5.97 -0.77
N GLU A 131 -18.20 -7.06 -1.39
CA GLU A 131 -18.86 -7.76 -2.51
C GLU A 131 -19.08 -6.86 -3.74
N LEU A 132 -18.47 -5.67 -3.75
CA LEU A 132 -18.55 -4.68 -4.83
C LEU A 132 -17.41 -4.93 -5.84
N THR A 133 -17.67 -5.78 -6.84
CA THR A 133 -16.66 -6.17 -7.85
C THR A 133 -16.54 -5.19 -9.04
N GLY A 134 -17.33 -4.11 -9.04
CA GLY A 134 -17.31 -3.12 -10.11
C GLY A 134 -16.17 -2.10 -10.01
N MET A 135 -16.19 -1.15 -10.94
CA MET A 135 -15.40 0.08 -10.87
C MET A 135 -16.28 1.21 -10.36
N TYR A 136 -15.70 2.11 -9.56
CA TYR A 136 -16.46 3.16 -8.91
C TYR A 136 -15.75 4.51 -8.93
N ASP A 137 -16.54 5.56 -9.12
CA ASP A 137 -16.14 6.93 -8.86
C ASP A 137 -16.56 7.32 -7.45
N PHE A 138 -15.62 7.89 -6.70
CA PHE A 138 -15.89 8.37 -5.36
C PHE A 138 -14.89 9.45 -4.94
N VAL A 139 -15.29 10.20 -3.93
CA VAL A 139 -14.43 11.15 -3.24
C VAL A 139 -14.50 10.80 -1.75
N LEU A 140 -13.34 10.71 -1.12
CA LEU A 140 -13.20 10.46 0.30
C LEU A 140 -12.38 11.60 0.92
N ASP A 141 -13.05 12.37 1.77
CA ASP A 141 -12.49 13.49 2.53
C ASP A 141 -12.53 13.17 4.02
N TRP A 142 -11.38 13.18 4.69
CA TRP A 142 -11.29 13.01 6.13
C TRP A 142 -10.22 13.91 6.71
N THR A 143 -10.30 14.17 8.01
CA THR A 143 -9.16 14.79 8.69
C THR A 143 -8.14 13.71 9.03
N PRO A 144 -6.90 13.81 8.52
CA PRO A 144 -5.83 12.91 8.93
C PRO A 144 -5.44 13.19 10.38
N ASP A 145 -5.16 12.14 11.14
CA ASP A 145 -4.69 12.29 12.51
C ASP A 145 -3.36 13.07 12.54
N ALA A 146 -3.15 13.89 13.56
CA ALA A 146 -2.07 14.89 13.61
C ALA A 146 -0.64 14.31 13.57
N GLY A 147 -0.50 12.97 13.52
CA GLY A 147 0.76 12.24 13.37
C GLY A 147 1.13 11.81 11.95
N ALA A 148 0.25 12.02 10.95
CA ALA A 148 0.59 11.73 9.55
C ALA A 148 1.51 12.83 9.00
N ALA A 149 2.81 12.66 9.24
CA ALA A 149 3.88 13.60 8.96
C ALA A 149 3.84 14.16 7.52
N SER A 150 3.77 15.49 7.43
CA SER A 150 4.26 16.21 6.26
C SER A 150 5.74 15.85 6.03
N PRO A 151 6.16 15.58 4.78
CA PRO A 151 7.57 15.31 4.46
C PRO A 151 8.47 16.56 4.53
N SER A 152 7.89 17.74 4.74
CA SER A 152 8.62 18.98 4.97
C SER A 152 8.76 19.19 6.47
N GLY A 153 9.99 19.13 6.98
CA GLY A 153 10.35 19.35 8.39
C GLY A 153 10.12 20.77 8.91
N LEU A 154 8.98 21.37 8.57
CA LEU A 154 8.45 22.55 9.23
C LEU A 154 7.72 22.06 10.48
N GLU A 155 7.96 22.76 11.59
CA GLU A 155 7.45 22.44 12.92
C GLU A 155 5.97 22.03 12.92
N PRO A 156 5.54 21.16 13.85
CA PRO A 156 4.13 20.84 14.01
C PRO A 156 3.38 22.12 14.39
N VAL A 157 2.79 22.78 13.40
CA VAL A 157 1.76 23.77 13.66
C VAL A 157 0.69 23.01 14.42
N GLN A 158 0.50 23.38 15.69
CA GLN A 158 -0.63 22.98 16.52
C GLN A 158 -1.91 23.43 15.82
N MET A 159 -2.34 22.63 14.85
CA MET A 159 -3.60 22.77 14.16
C MET A 159 -4.65 22.36 15.18
N ALA A 160 -5.39 23.36 15.63
CA ALA A 160 -6.57 23.25 16.46
C ALA A 160 -7.35 21.97 16.11
N ALA A 161 -7.76 21.23 17.14
CA ALA A 161 -8.57 20.02 17.04
C ALA A 161 -9.54 20.12 15.86
N SER A 162 -9.17 19.46 14.76
CA SER A 162 -9.81 19.64 13.47
C SER A 162 -11.22 19.06 13.55
N ALA A 163 -12.21 19.92 13.30
CA ALA A 163 -13.63 19.61 13.34
C ALA A 163 -14.14 18.81 12.12
N GLY A 164 -13.27 18.09 11.41
CA GLY A 164 -13.66 17.24 10.29
C GLY A 164 -13.92 15.78 10.69
N PRO A 165 -14.63 15.00 9.85
CA PRO A 165 -14.91 13.61 10.14
C PRO A 165 -13.61 12.80 10.19
N THR A 166 -13.53 11.88 11.16
CA THR A 166 -12.48 10.86 11.18
C THR A 166 -12.61 9.95 9.96
N LEU A 167 -11.54 9.23 9.58
CA LEU A 167 -11.58 8.28 8.47
C LEU A 167 -12.75 7.27 8.58
N PHE A 168 -13.02 6.77 9.79
CA PHE A 168 -14.12 5.82 10.05
C PHE A 168 -15.50 6.43 9.83
N THR A 169 -15.67 7.71 10.19
CA THR A 169 -16.90 8.46 9.96
C THR A 169 -17.07 8.79 8.48
N ALA A 170 -16.01 9.29 7.83
CA ALA A 170 -16.01 9.65 6.42
C ALA A 170 -16.36 8.46 5.51
N LEU A 171 -15.79 7.28 5.76
CA LEU A 171 -16.14 6.06 5.02
C LEU A 171 -17.64 5.74 5.12
N GLN A 172 -18.23 5.86 6.30
CA GLN A 172 -19.64 5.54 6.54
C GLN A 172 -20.58 6.58 5.92
N GLU A 173 -20.27 7.86 6.10
CA GLU A 173 -21.14 8.94 5.67
C GLU A 173 -21.04 9.21 4.17
N GLN A 174 -19.82 9.19 3.62
CA GLN A 174 -19.55 9.59 2.23
C GLN A 174 -19.61 8.41 1.28
N LEU A 175 -19.00 7.27 1.62
CA LEU A 175 -18.94 6.10 0.75
C LEU A 175 -19.98 5.03 1.10
N GLY A 176 -20.60 5.12 2.29
CA GLY A 176 -21.49 4.06 2.76
C GLY A 176 -20.74 2.74 3.02
N LEU A 177 -19.47 2.84 3.38
CA LEU A 177 -18.59 1.71 3.70
C LEU A 177 -18.17 1.81 5.16
N ARG A 178 -17.78 0.70 5.78
CA ARG A 178 -17.29 0.68 7.16
C ARG A 178 -16.15 -0.29 7.32
N LEU A 179 -15.28 0.02 8.27
CA LEU A 179 -14.19 -0.84 8.69
C LEU A 179 -14.60 -1.58 9.96
N GLU A 180 -14.59 -2.91 9.92
CA GLU A 180 -14.82 -3.74 11.10
C GLU A 180 -13.51 -4.35 11.57
N ALA A 181 -13.14 -4.11 12.83
CA ALA A 181 -11.97 -4.75 13.42
C ALA A 181 -12.23 -6.25 13.57
N ALA A 182 -11.34 -7.06 13.01
CA ALA A 182 -11.39 -8.52 13.09
C ALA A 182 -10.01 -9.08 13.42
N LYS A 183 -9.97 -10.27 14.00
CA LYS A 183 -8.72 -11.03 14.10
C LYS A 183 -8.63 -11.95 12.90
N GLY A 184 -7.63 -11.73 12.05
CA GLY A 184 -7.44 -12.51 10.83
C GLY A 184 -5.99 -12.93 10.63
N PRO A 185 -5.74 -13.99 9.85
CA PRO A 185 -4.39 -14.33 9.42
C PRO A 185 -3.90 -13.27 8.44
N VAL A 186 -2.81 -12.59 8.81
CA VAL A 186 -2.05 -11.71 7.90
C VAL A 186 -0.81 -12.47 7.46
N GLY A 187 -0.56 -12.51 6.15
CA GLY A 187 0.70 -13.01 5.62
C GLY A 187 1.83 -12.07 6.01
N VAL A 188 2.75 -12.53 6.86
CA VAL A 188 3.96 -11.81 7.26
C VAL A 188 5.15 -12.57 6.72
N VAL A 189 6.14 -11.85 6.19
CA VAL A 189 7.45 -12.44 5.87
C VAL A 189 8.29 -12.40 7.14
N VAL A 190 8.75 -13.57 7.58
CA VAL A 190 9.58 -13.75 8.76
C VAL A 190 11.01 -14.02 8.35
N ILE A 191 11.96 -13.35 9.00
CA ILE A 191 13.39 -13.57 8.79
C ILE A 191 13.85 -14.63 9.79
N ASP A 192 14.21 -15.82 9.28
CA ASP A 192 14.76 -16.91 10.09
C ASP A 192 16.24 -16.69 10.36
N GLN A 193 16.97 -16.27 9.31
CA GLN A 193 18.41 -16.10 9.38
C GLN A 193 18.83 -14.94 8.50
N VAL A 194 19.73 -14.12 9.05
CA VAL A 194 20.43 -13.07 8.31
C VAL A 194 21.76 -12.82 9.01
N ASN A 195 22.82 -12.84 8.23
CA ASN A 195 24.20 -12.63 8.64
C ASN A 195 24.63 -11.22 8.23
N ARG A 196 25.55 -10.64 8.98
CA ARG A 196 26.25 -9.45 8.51
C ARG A 196 27.05 -9.83 7.25
N PRO A 197 27.01 -9.02 6.20
CA PRO A 197 27.73 -9.31 4.97
C PRO A 197 29.24 -9.21 5.24
N SER A 198 30.03 -10.01 4.56
CA SER A 198 31.49 -9.83 4.54
C SER A 198 31.83 -8.51 3.84
N ALA A 199 32.90 -7.83 4.28
CA ALA A 199 33.40 -6.63 3.62
C ALA A 199 33.69 -6.90 2.12
N ASN A 200 33.30 -5.95 1.27
CA ASN A 200 33.56 -5.99 -0.18
C ASN A 200 35.01 -5.67 -0.52
#